data_AF-A0A7J4XNG4-F1
#
_entry.id   AF-A0A7J4XNG4-F1
#
_cell.length_a   1.000
_cell.length_b   1.000
_cell.length_c   1.000
_cell.angle_alpha   90.00
_cell.angle_beta   90.00
_cell.angle_gamma   90.00
#
_symmetry.space_group_name_H-M   'P 1'
#
loop_
_entity.id
_entity.type
_entity.pdbx_description
1 polymer ?
#
loop_
_entity_poly.entity_id
_entity_poly.type
_entity_poly.pdbx_seq_one_letter_code
_entity_poly.pdbx_strand_id
1 'polypeptide(L)' 'MEKYSDLVIELYKNQFSDYVNGSPVNADRIFEVQTCLNKAIDKATINNTPTDYLEKLKKDVDFLKYQILV' A
#
# COMPACT_ATOMS: atom_id res chain seq x y z
N MET A 1 2.65 4.53 -13.07
CA MET A 1 1.91 5.12 -11.93
C MET A 1 0.63 4.34 -11.69
N GLU A 2 -0.23 4.18 -12.70
CA GLU A 2 -1.52 3.47 -12.64
C GLU A 2 -1.46 2.07 -11.99
N LYS A 3 -0.47 1.25 -12.38
CA LYS A 3 -0.23 -0.07 -11.76
C LYS A 3 -0.09 -0.05 -10.22
N TYR A 4 0.53 0.99 -9.65
CA TYR A 4 0.68 1.09 -8.20
C TYR A 4 -0.59 1.58 -7.53
N SER A 5 -1.39 2.41 -8.23
CA SER A 5 -2.73 2.80 -7.79
C SER A 5 -3.63 1.58 -7.69
N ASP A 6 -3.65 0.75 -8.73
CA ASP A 6 -4.50 -0.45 -8.77
C ASP A 6 -4.11 -1.41 -7.64
N LEU A 7 -2.81 -1.59 -7.40
CA LEU A 7 -2.29 -2.40 -6.30
C LEU A 7 -2.80 -1.92 -4.92
N VAL A 8 -2.77 -0.60 -4.67
CA VAL A 8 -3.26 -0.03 -3.41
C VAL A 8 -4.78 -0.13 -3.32
N ILE A 9 -5.52 0.11 -4.42
CA ILE A 9 -6.98 -0.04 -4.45
C ILE A 9 -7.40 -1.48 -4.16
N GLU A 10 -6.74 -2.47 -4.75
CA GLU A 10 -7.01 -3.88 -4.48
C GLU A 10 -6.71 -4.25 -3.02
N LEU A 11 -5.62 -3.72 -2.45
CA LEU A 11 -5.33 -3.89 -1.03
C LEU A 11 -6.50 -3.37 -0.18
N TYR A 12 -6.92 -2.12 -0.40
CA TYR A 12 -8.04 -1.52 0.33
C TYR A 12 -9.32 -2.36 0.21
N LYS A 13 -9.68 -2.82 -1.00
CA LYS A 13 -10.88 -3.65 -1.22
C LYS A 13 -10.84 -4.96 -0.45
N ASN A 14 -9.68 -5.63 -0.45
CA ASN A 14 -9.51 -6.91 0.24
C ASN A 14 -9.61 -6.71 1.76
N GLN A 15 -8.93 -5.71 2.31
CA GLN A 15 -8.93 -5.45 3.75
C GLN A 15 -10.32 -5.01 4.25
N PHE A 16 -11.05 -4.22 3.46
CA PHE A 16 -12.45 -3.89 3.77
C PHE A 16 -13.34 -5.13 3.72
N SER A 17 -13.15 -6.03 2.74
CA SER A 17 -13.90 -7.27 2.68
C SER A 17 -13.61 -8.18 3.87
N ASP A 18 -12.34 -8.32 4.26
CA ASP A 18 -11.94 -9.10 5.43
C ASP A 18 -12.55 -8.53 6.71
N TYR A 19 -12.48 -7.21 6.90
CA TYR A 19 -13.10 -6.51 8.02
C TYR A 19 -14.62 -6.73 8.10
N VAL A 20 -15.34 -6.59 6.98
CA VAL A 20 -16.79 -6.80 6.91
C VAL A 20 -17.18 -8.24 7.23
N ASN A 21 -16.36 -9.21 6.80
CA ASN A 21 -16.58 -10.63 7.04
C ASN A 21 -16.15 -11.09 8.44
N GLY A 22 -15.58 -10.20 9.28
CA GLY A 22 -15.02 -10.55 10.58
C GLY A 22 -13.75 -11.40 10.51
N SER A 23 -13.13 -11.45 9.33
CA SER A 23 -11.86 -12.14 9.11
C SER A 23 -10.70 -11.31 9.67
N PRO A 24 -9.64 -11.95 10.18
CA PRO A 24 -8.44 -11.25 10.56
C PRO A 24 -7.84 -10.54 9.35
N VAL A 25 -7.39 -9.32 9.58
CA VAL A 25 -6.82 -8.45 8.56
C VAL A 25 -5.52 -9.04 8.07
N ASN A 26 -5.34 -9.05 6.75
CA ASN A 26 -4.19 -9.66 6.13
C ASN A 26 -2.98 -8.71 6.18
N ALA A 27 -2.30 -8.71 7.33
CA ALA A 27 -1.12 -7.89 7.59
C ALA A 27 0.04 -8.19 6.62
N ASP A 28 0.22 -9.45 6.24
CA ASP A 28 1.26 -9.86 5.28
C ASP A 28 1.08 -9.13 3.94
N ARG A 29 -0.16 -9.03 3.47
CA ARG A 29 -0.46 -8.31 2.22
C ARG A 29 -0.16 -6.82 2.32
N ILE A 30 -0.37 -6.20 3.49
CA ILE A 30 -0.01 -4.81 3.73
C ILE A 30 1.52 -4.64 3.63
N PHE A 31 2.29 -5.52 4.27
CA PHE A 31 3.75 -5.49 4.22
C PHE A 31 4.32 -5.73 2.81
N GLU A 32 3.71 -6.63 2.04
CA GLU A 32 4.07 -6.86 0.64
C GLU A 32 3.90 -5.60 -0.21
N VAL A 33 2.75 -4.94 -0.11
CA VAL A 33 2.45 -3.71 -0.87
C VAL A 33 3.38 -2.58 -0.45
N GLN A 34 3.64 -2.41 0.86
CA GLN A 34 4.62 -1.44 1.36
C GLN A 34 6.02 -1.69 0.79
N THR A 35 6.46 -2.96 0.78
CA THR A 35 7.76 -3.35 0.22
C THR A 35 7.83 -3.04 -1.28
N CYS A 36 6.75 -3.28 -2.01
CA CYS A 36 6.66 -2.96 -3.44
C CYS A 36 6.78 -1.45 -3.69
N LEU A 37 6.06 -0.63 -2.92
CA LEU A 37 6.10 0.83 -3.01
C LEU A 37 7.48 1.39 -2.64
N ASN A 38 8.12 0.89 -1.58
CA ASN A 38 9.48 1.29 -1.21
C ASN A 38 10.48 0.99 -2.33
N LYS A 39 10.46 -0.22 -2.91
CA LYS A 39 11.32 -0.55 -4.06
C LYS A 39 11.07 0.35 -5.27
N ALA A 40 9.81 0.74 -5.50
CA ALA A 40 9.46 1.65 -6.58
C ALA A 40 10.00 3.06 -6.33
N ILE A 41 9.92 3.55 -5.09
CA ILE A 41 10.48 4.84 -4.65
C ILE A 41 12.00 4.82 -4.78
N ASP A 42 12.67 3.77 -4.31
CA ASP A 42 14.13 3.63 -4.42
C ASP A 42 14.56 3.68 -5.88
N LYS A 43 13.88 2.91 -6.75
CA LYS A 43 14.13 2.91 -8.19
C LYS A 43 13.87 4.29 -8.83
N ALA A 44 12.80 4.97 -8.43
CA ALA A 44 12.47 6.28 -8.95
C ALA A 44 13.50 7.35 -8.51
N THR A 45 13.99 7.25 -7.27
CA THR A 45 15.04 8.09 -6.69
C THR A 45 16.36 7.90 -7.43
N ILE A 46 16.78 6.64 -7.66
CA ILE A 46 17.99 6.32 -8.43
C ILE A 46 17.92 6.90 -9.85
N ASN A 47 16.74 6.88 -10.46
CA ASN A 47 16.52 7.38 -11.81
C ASN A 47 16.21 8.90 -11.89
N ASN A 48 16.26 9.63 -10.77
CA ASN A 48 15.86 11.05 -10.68
C ASN A 48 14.47 11.34 -11.27
N THR A 49 13.53 10.42 -11.06
CA THR A 49 12.12 10.58 -11.45
C THR A 49 11.27 10.99 -10.24
N PRO A 50 10.16 11.75 -10.44
CA PRO A 50 9.31 12.21 -9.34
C PRO A 50 8.76 11.05 -8.49
N THR A 51 8.90 11.16 -7.17
CA THR A 51 8.47 10.16 -6.19
C THR A 51 7.20 10.54 -5.45
N ASP A 52 6.76 11.81 -5.53
CA ASP A 52 5.66 12.37 -4.71
C ASP A 52 4.40 11.49 -4.73
N TYR A 53 4.06 10.95 -5.90
CA TYR A 53 2.91 10.06 -6.07
C TYR A 53 3.07 8.73 -5.33
N LEU A 54 4.24 8.11 -5.43
CA LEU A 54 4.53 6.84 -4.78
C LEU A 54 4.61 7.01 -3.26
N GLU A 55 5.14 8.15 -2.80
CA GLU A 55 5.15 8.49 -1.37
C GLU A 55 3.75 8.74 -0.82
N LYS A 56 2.86 9.35 -1.61
CA LYS A 56 1.45 9.50 -1.24
C LYS A 56 0.76 8.13 -1.11
N LEU A 57 0.93 7.26 -2.09
CA LEU A 57 0.41 5.89 -2.02
C LEU A 57 0.95 5.12 -0.80
N LYS A 58 2.24 5.30 -0.48
CA LYS A 58 2.83 4.69 0.71
C LYS A 58 2.17 5.18 2.00
N LYS A 59 1.93 6.49 2.13
CA LYS A 59 1.21 7.06 3.28
C LYS A 59 -0.20 6.50 3.42
N ASP A 60 -0.90 6.30 2.30
CA ASP A 60 -2.24 5.71 2.31
C ASP A 60 -2.21 4.26 2.83
N VAL A 61 -1.19 3.47 2.46
CA VAL A 61 -1.02 2.10 2.96
C VAL A 61 -0.57 2.08 4.43
N ASP A 62 0.32 2.99 4.84
CA ASP A 62 0.73 3.16 6.24
C ASP A 62 -0.47 3.51 7.14
N PHE A 63 -1.35 4.41 6.68
CA PHE A 63 -2.57 4.76 7.41
C PHE A 63 -3.47 3.54 7.63
N LEU A 64 -3.60 2.68 6.62
CA LEU A 64 -4.38 1.46 6.71
C LEU A 64 -3.85 0.51 7.80
N LYS A 65 -2.51 0.39 7.89
CA LYS A 65 -1.86 -0.37 8.95
C LYS A 65 -2.25 0.14 10.35
N TYR A 66 -2.25 1.47 10.54
CA TYR A 66 -2.55 2.08 11.83
C TYR A 66 -4.03 2.05 12.22
N GLN A 67 -4.96 2.09 11.25
CA GLN A 67 -6.39 2.04 11.59
C GLN A 67 -6.91 0.63 11.87
N ILE A 68 -6.27 -0.38 11.29
CA ILE A 68 -6.81 -1.74 11.32
C ILE A 68 -6.08 -2.63 12.36
N LEU A 69 -4.83 -2.33 12.70
CA LEU A 69 -4.05 -3.09 13.70
C LEU A 69 -4.07 -2.48 15.12
N VAL A 70 -4.96 -1.53 15.41
CA VAL A 70 -5.16 -0.93 16.74
C VAL A 70 -6.41 -1.49 17.41
#